data_AF-A0A9D8Q7Y1-F1
#
_entry.id   AF-A0A9D8Q7Y1-F1
#
_cell.length_a   1.000
_cell.length_b   1.000
_cell.length_c   1.000
_cell.angle_alpha   90.00
_cell.angle_beta   90.00
_cell.angle_gamma   90.00
#
_symmetry.space_group_name_H-M   'P 1'
#
loop_
_entity.id
_entity.type
_entity.pdbx_description
1 polymer ?
#
loop_
_entity_poly.entity_id
_entity_poly.type
_entity_poly.pdbx_seq_one_letter_code
_entity_poly.pdbx_strand_id
1 'polypeptide(L)' 'MDALFLFEVTLAGLGAGALYSLTGVAFVLIYKATRVVNLAIGEILMLGGYAFLGFAAGLGLSPWLALPLAIAAGGVLGWL' A
#
# COMPACT_ATOMS: atom_id res chain seq x y z
N MET A 1 23.46 23.89 3.07
CA MET A 1 22.41 22.87 3.00
C MET A 1 21.47 23.33 1.90
N ASP A 2 21.50 22.67 0.76
CA ASP A 2 20.77 23.11 -0.42
C ASP A 2 19.26 22.93 -0.21
N ALA A 3 18.45 23.93 -0.54
CA ALA A 3 17.00 23.89 -0.35
C ALA A 3 16.33 22.72 -1.10
N LEU A 4 16.93 22.29 -2.22
CA LEU A 4 16.51 21.12 -3.00
C LEU A 4 16.66 19.82 -2.19
N PHE A 5 17.75 19.66 -1.46
CA PHE A 5 17.97 18.47 -0.61
C PHE A 5 16.93 18.40 0.51
N LEU A 6 16.62 19.53 1.15
CA LEU A 6 15.56 19.56 2.16
C LEU A 6 14.19 19.21 1.58
N PHE A 7 13.89 19.66 0.36
CA PHE A 7 12.63 19.35 -0.32
C PHE A 7 12.50 17.85 -0.61
N GLU A 8 13.55 17.22 -1.16
CA GLU A 8 13.57 15.77 -1.45
C GLU A 8 13.38 14.92 -0.19
N VAL A 9 14.12 15.22 0.88
CA VAL A 9 14.02 14.49 2.16
C VAL A 9 12.65 14.66 2.78
N THR A 10 12.08 15.87 2.73
CA THR A 10 10.73 16.12 3.26
C THR A 10 9.69 15.36 2.47
N LEU A 11 9.79 15.32 1.13
CA LEU A 11 8.85 14.60 0.28
C LEU A 11 8.94 13.08 0.47
N ALA A 12 10.15 12.54 0.57
CA ALA A 12 10.37 11.13 0.89
C ALA A 12 9.83 10.78 2.29
N GLY A 13 10.06 11.65 3.27
CA GLY A 13 9.55 11.50 4.63
C GLY A 13 8.02 11.52 4.70
N LEU A 14 7.37 12.41 3.95
CA LEU A 14 5.92 12.44 3.81
C LEU A 14 5.38 11.16 3.17
N GLY A 15 6.04 10.66 2.12
CA GLY A 15 5.67 9.40 1.48
C GLY A 15 5.73 8.21 2.46
N ALA A 16 6.84 8.08 3.19
CA ALA A 16 7.00 7.04 4.20
C ALA A 16 5.99 7.19 5.35
N GLY A 17 5.79 8.41 5.85
CA GLY A 17 4.82 8.71 6.90
C GLY A 17 3.38 8.36 6.51
N ALA A 18 3.00 8.64 5.27
CA ALA A 18 1.68 8.29 4.73
C ALA A 18 1.47 6.76 4.71
N LEU A 19 2.48 5.99 4.26
CA LEU A 19 2.43 4.53 4.27
C LEU A 19 2.31 3.96 5.68
N TYR A 20 3.06 4.48 6.64
CA TYR A 20 2.97 4.05 8.04
C TYR A 20 1.61 4.41 8.67
N SER A 21 1.09 5.60 8.38
CA SER A 21 -0.24 6.02 8.85
C SER A 21 -1.33 5.09 8.30
N LEU A 22 -1.31 4.80 7.00
CA LEU A 22 -2.26 3.89 6.36
C LEU A 22 -2.18 2.46 6.93
N THR A 23 -0.97 1.98 7.20
CA THR A 23 -0.74 0.67 7.83
C THR A 23 -1.34 0.61 9.23
N GLY A 24 -1.19 1.68 10.02
CA GLY A 24 -1.81 1.79 11.34
C GLY A 24 -3.33 1.78 11.27
N VAL A 25 -3.93 2.50 10.31
CA VAL A 25 -5.39 2.47 10.08
C VAL A 25 -5.86 1.07 9.73
N ALA A 26 -5.15 0.35 8.85
CA ALA A 26 -5.49 -1.02 8.49
C ALA A 26 -5.45 -1.96 9.72
N PHE A 27 -4.43 -1.86 10.57
CA PHE A 27 -4.34 -2.61 11.82
C PHE A 27 -5.58 -2.40 12.71
N VAL A 28 -5.93 -1.12 12.95
CA VAL A 28 -7.07 -0.76 13.82
C VAL A 28 -8.39 -1.26 13.23
N LEU A 29 -8.59 -1.15 11.92
CA LEU A 29 -9.80 -1.64 11.25
C LEU A 29 -9.98 -3.16 11.42
N ILE A 30 -8.93 -3.94 11.18
CA ILE A 30 -8.97 -5.41 11.31
C ILE A 30 -9.23 -5.78 12.77
N TYR A 31 -8.48 -5.20 13.71
CA TYR A 31 -8.65 -5.49 15.13
C TYR A 31 -10.06 -5.14 15.62
N LYS A 32 -10.63 -4.02 15.16
CA LYS A 32 -11.99 -3.61 15.54
C LYS A 32 -13.05 -4.58 15.00
N ALA A 33 -12.84 -5.16 13.82
CA ALA A 33 -13.75 -6.12 13.21
C ALA A 33 -13.67 -7.52 13.85
N THR A 34 -12.46 -8.00 14.17
CA THR A 34 -12.25 -9.40 14.59
C THR A 34 -11.95 -9.56 16.09
N ARG A 35 -11.52 -8.50 16.78
CA ARG A 35 -10.94 -8.52 18.13
C ARG A 35 -9.69 -9.40 18.28
N VAL A 36 -9.06 -9.74 17.16
CA VAL A 36 -7.84 -10.57 17.11
C VAL A 36 -6.71 -9.75 16.46
N VAL A 37 -5.51 -9.85 17.02
CA VAL A 37 -4.32 -9.21 16.46
C VAL A 37 -3.87 -9.99 15.23
N ASN A 38 -3.88 -9.35 14.06
CA ASN A 38 -3.41 -9.93 12.81
C ASN A 38 -1.92 -9.64 12.61
N LEU A 39 -1.10 -10.69 12.56
CA LEU A 39 0.35 -10.58 12.33
C LEU A 39 0.74 -10.55 10.84
N ALA A 40 -0.19 -10.90 9.94
CA ALA A 40 0.05 -10.96 8.50
C ALA A 40 -0.07 -9.60 7.80
N ILE A 41 -0.08 -8.48 8.53
CA ILE A 41 -0.29 -7.15 7.94
C ILE A 41 0.81 -6.78 6.94
N GLY A 42 2.05 -7.18 7.22
CA GLY A 42 3.16 -7.01 6.27
C GLY A 42 2.94 -7.82 4.99
N GLU A 43 2.48 -9.06 5.11
CA GLU A 43 2.18 -9.92 3.95
C GLU A 43 0.98 -9.39 3.14
N ILE A 44 -0.08 -8.91 3.80
CA ILE A 44 -1.24 -8.30 3.14
C ILE A 44 -0.82 -7.04 2.36
N LEU A 45 0.04 -6.19 2.95
CA LEU A 45 0.57 -5.01 2.27
C LEU A 45 1.41 -5.39 1.04
N MET A 46 2.28 -6.40 1.18
CA MET A 46 3.09 -6.90 0.07
C MET A 46 2.23 -7.47 -1.05
N LEU A 47 1.14 -8.17 -0.73
CA LEU A 47 0.19 -8.71 -1.70
C LEU A 47 -0.41 -7.62 -2.59
N GLY A 48 -0.82 -6.49 -2.02
CA GLY A 48 -1.31 -5.34 -2.79
C GLY A 48 -0.23 -4.72 -3.69
N GLY A 49 1.00 -4.58 -3.16
CA GLY A 49 2.14 -4.08 -3.94
C GLY A 49 2.52 -4.99 -5.10
N TYR A 50 2.55 -6.30 -4.87
CA TYR A 50 2.83 -7.29 -5.91
C TYR A 50 1.71 -7.40 -6.94
N ALA A 51 0.45 -7.23 -6.54
CA ALA A 51 -0.67 -7.14 -7.49
C ALA A 51 -0.46 -5.95 -8.45
N PHE A 52 -0.11 -4.77 -7.91
CA PHE A 52 0.23 -3.61 -8.73
C PHE A 52 1.42 -3.88 -9.66
N LEU A 53 2.51 -4.45 -9.13
CA LEU A 53 3.68 -4.81 -9.93
C LEU A 53 3.32 -5.81 -11.05
N GLY A 54 2.48 -6.81 -10.76
CA GLY A 54 2.02 -7.79 -11.72
C GLY A 54 1.21 -7.15 -12.86
N PHE A 55 0.33 -6.20 -12.54
CA PHE A 55 -0.43 -5.46 -13.56
C PHE A 55 0.44 -4.48 -14.36
N ALA A 56 1.30 -3.71 -13.69
CA ALA A 56 2.12 -2.69 -14.33
C ALA A 56 3.29 -3.28 -15.14
N ALA A 57 4.08 -4.16 -14.52
CA ALA A 57 5.28 -4.73 -15.13
C ALA A 57 5.02 -6.07 -15.84
N GLY A 58 4.17 -6.92 -15.27
CA GLY A 58 3.86 -8.23 -15.85
C GLY A 58 2.96 -8.16 -17.09
N LEU A 59 1.89 -7.36 -17.02
CA LEU A 59 0.94 -7.17 -18.12
C LEU A 59 1.22 -5.92 -18.98
N GLY A 60 2.24 -5.12 -18.61
CA GLY A 60 2.62 -3.90 -19.33
C GLY A 60 1.54 -2.82 -19.32
N LEU A 61 0.61 -2.85 -18.36
CA LEU A 61 -0.46 -1.87 -18.28
C LEU A 61 0.08 -0.53 -17.82
N SER A 62 -0.52 0.55 -18.34
CA SER A 62 -0.22 1.90 -17.86
C SER A 62 -0.42 1.97 -16.33
N PRO A 63 0.47 2.67 -15.58
CA PRO A 63 0.37 2.79 -14.12
C PRO A 63 -1.01 3.28 -13.65
N TRP A 64 -1.64 4.14 -14.44
CA TRP A 64 -2.97 4.69 -14.19
C TRP A 64 -4.09 3.64 -14.24
N LEU A 65 -3.92 2.58 -15.04
CA LEU A 65 -4.88 1.48 -15.13
C LEU A 65 -4.51 0.35 -14.15
N ALA A 66 -3.21 0.12 -13.95
CA ALA A 66 -2.70 -0.90 -13.04
C ALA A 66 -3.09 -0.62 -11.57
N LEU A 67 -3.11 0.65 -11.16
CA LEU A 67 -3.46 1.04 -9.79
C LEU A 67 -4.90 0.67 -9.37
N PRO A 68 -5.97 1.08 -10.09
CA PRO A 68 -7.32 0.67 -9.76
C PRO A 68 -7.53 -0.84 -9.88
N LEU A 69 -6.85 -1.51 -10.83
CA LEU A 69 -6.89 -2.96 -10.95
C LEU A 69 -6.27 -3.67 -9.73
N ALA A 70 -5.16 -3.16 -9.21
CA ALA A 70 -4.52 -3.68 -8.01
C ALA A 70 -5.43 -3.55 -6.78
N ILE A 71 -6.11 -2.40 -6.64
CA ILE A 71 -7.08 -2.19 -5.56
C ILE A 71 -8.26 -3.16 -5.70
N ALA A 72 -8.81 -3.31 -6.91
CA ALA A 72 -9.90 -4.23 -7.17
C ALA A 72 -9.51 -5.68 -6.88
N ALA A 73 -8.32 -6.10 -7.32
CA ALA A 73 -7.78 -7.43 -7.04
C ALA A 73 -7.61 -7.68 -5.53
N GLY A 74 -7.06 -6.72 -4.80
CA GLY A 74 -6.95 -6.79 -3.34
C GLY A 74 -8.32 -6.88 -2.65
N GLY A 75 -9.31 -6.14 -3.12
CA GLY A 75 -10.69 -6.22 -2.62
C GLY A 75 -11.34 -7.57 -2.87
N VAL A 76 -11.15 -8.15 -4.07
CA VAL A 76 -11.64 -9.49 -4.40
C VAL A 76 -10.96 -10.56 -3.55
N LEU A 77 -9.64 -10.47 -3.36
CA LEU A 77 -8.87 -11.40 -2.54
C LEU A 77 -9.27 -11.34 -1.06
N GLY A 78 -9.58 -10.15 -0.53
CA GLY A 78 -10.06 -10.00 0.85
C GLY A 78 -11.54 -10.38 1.04
N TRP A 79 -12.31 -10.49 -0.04
CA TRP A 79 -13.70 -10.95 -0.01
C TRP A 79 -13.81 -12.48 0.02
N LEU A 80 -12.91 -13.18 -0.68
CA LEU A 80 -12.82 -14.63 -0.75
C LEU A 80 -12.38 -15.24 0.60
#